data_AF-A0A9N9VJQ0-F1
#
_entry.id   AF-A0A9N9VJQ0-F1
#
_cell.length_a   1.000
_cell.length_b   1.000
_cell.length_c   1.000
_cell.angle_alpha   90.00
_cell.angle_beta   90.00
_cell.angle_gamma   90.00
#
_symmetry.space_group_name_H-M   'P 1'
#
loop_
_entity.id
_entity.type
_entity.pdbx_description
1 polymer ?
#
loop_
_entity_poly.entity_id
_entity_poly.type
_entity_poly.pdbx_seq_one_letter_code
_entity_poly.pdbx_strand_id
1 'polypeptide(L)'
;MGSEQPFIEVHQKTKSYKHMWARDVARTTMDYDLQGAIDLAKGSDVDVAIPDHVGIGQLREATKEITGDGYIPRKEGQIDVGIVGAGVAGLFAALLFDWLNDHLDLKDKKLKINYDILEGAGAERLGGRLYTHHFSDEEHDYYDVGAMRFPNNSIMKRTFQLFQYIGLTQESKPGLIPYYLTDVLNKCPSYFNDVSRTGNVWASELHPDDPYQLTGTYRFFPATLCFAPWLTFGSGTGWYDQSLTECVLEELDFHTDDSHNVQYWWCVDGGAQEIAKRMAAKAKKRIEYNTCVRSIDA
;
A
#
# COMPACT_ATOMS: atom_id res chain seq x y z
N MET A 1 -28.73 25.19 8.13
CA MET A 1 -28.92 24.07 9.07
C MET A 1 -27.90 23.01 8.68
N GLY A 2 -26.75 23.01 9.35
CA GLY A 2 -25.67 22.06 9.08
C GLY A 2 -26.04 20.70 9.65
N SER A 3 -26.01 19.67 8.81
CA SER A 3 -26.08 18.29 9.26
C SER A 3 -24.71 17.88 9.82
N GLU A 4 -24.50 18.11 11.11
CA GLU A 4 -23.52 17.39 11.91
C GLU A 4 -23.99 15.93 12.00
N GLN A 5 -23.74 15.13 10.97
CA GLN A 5 -23.66 13.69 11.14
C GLN A 5 -22.18 13.39 11.44
N PRO A 6 -21.82 13.03 12.68
CA PRO A 6 -20.46 12.61 12.98
C PRO A 6 -20.15 11.37 12.14
N PHE A 7 -18.94 11.29 11.60
CA PHE A 7 -18.40 10.08 10.98
C PHE A 7 -18.58 8.90 11.96
N ILE A 8 -19.57 8.04 11.71
CA ILE A 8 -19.84 6.88 12.56
C ILE A 8 -18.83 5.80 12.19
N GLU A 9 -17.71 5.78 12.91
CA GLU A 9 -16.74 4.69 12.90
C GLU A 9 -17.42 3.40 13.38
N VAL A 10 -17.80 2.51 12.46
CA VAL A 10 -18.26 1.16 12.79
C VAL A 10 -17.04 0.25 12.96
N HIS A 11 -16.38 0.33 14.13
CA HIS A 11 -15.26 -0.57 14.41
C HIS A 11 -15.74 -1.91 14.95
N GLN A 12 -15.31 -2.97 14.29
CA GLN A 12 -15.00 -4.19 15.03
C GLN A 12 -13.62 -4.00 15.68
N LYS A 13 -13.55 -4.03 17.02
CA LYS A 13 -12.27 -4.13 17.74
C LYS A 13 -11.64 -5.49 17.44
N THR A 14 -10.90 -5.61 16.35
CA THR A 14 -10.14 -6.82 16.04
C THR A 14 -8.65 -6.56 16.21
N LYS A 15 -7.94 -7.50 16.85
CA LYS A 15 -6.48 -7.55 16.81
C LYS A 15 -6.12 -7.88 15.35
N SER A 16 -5.59 -6.92 14.59
CA SER A 16 -5.20 -7.19 13.21
C SER A 16 -4.12 -8.27 13.18
N TYR A 17 -4.51 -9.50 12.82
CA TYR A 17 -3.59 -10.63 12.69
C TYR A 17 -2.51 -10.33 11.65
N LYS A 18 -2.83 -9.57 10.59
CA LYS A 18 -1.85 -9.08 9.59
C LYS A 18 -0.77 -8.21 10.22
N HIS A 19 -1.13 -7.26 11.09
CA HIS A 19 -0.14 -6.45 11.80
C HIS A 19 0.71 -7.28 12.75
N MET A 20 0.08 -8.20 13.50
CA MET A 20 0.81 -9.09 14.40
C MET A 20 1.79 -9.99 13.66
N TRP A 21 1.36 -10.58 12.54
CA TRP A 21 2.19 -11.41 11.68
C TRP A 21 3.31 -10.60 11.01
N ALA A 22 3.02 -9.44 10.43
CA ALA A 22 4.06 -8.59 9.84
C ALA A 22 5.11 -8.15 10.87
N ARG A 23 4.68 -7.87 12.11
CA ARG A 23 5.59 -7.56 13.22
C ARG A 23 6.39 -8.78 13.66
N ASP A 24 5.77 -9.95 13.67
CA ASP A 24 6.40 -11.23 14.00
C ASP A 24 7.48 -11.56 12.96
N VAL A 25 7.13 -11.57 11.67
CA VAL A 25 8.06 -11.73 10.54
C VAL A 25 9.20 -10.73 10.63
N ALA A 26 8.94 -9.44 10.81
CA ALA A 26 10.01 -8.44 10.92
C ALA A 26 10.95 -8.71 12.10
N ARG A 27 10.44 -9.18 13.24
CA ARG A 27 11.27 -9.57 14.39
C ARG A 27 12.05 -10.85 14.10
N THR A 28 11.38 -11.88 13.62
CA THR A 28 12.01 -13.16 13.30
C THR A 28 13.10 -13.02 12.24
N THR A 29 12.87 -12.22 11.18
CA THR A 29 13.89 -11.93 10.17
C THR A 29 15.04 -11.14 10.77
N MET A 30 14.77 -10.12 11.60
CA MET A 30 15.83 -9.37 12.28
C MET A 30 16.66 -10.26 13.22
N ASP A 31 16.02 -11.16 13.97
CA ASP A 31 16.70 -12.10 14.87
C ASP A 31 17.52 -13.13 14.07
N TYR A 32 16.99 -13.60 12.93
CA TYR A 32 17.69 -14.48 11.99
C TYR A 32 18.94 -13.79 11.40
N ASP A 33 18.80 -12.57 10.92
CA ASP A 33 19.91 -11.78 10.36
C ASP A 33 20.97 -11.48 11.42
N LEU A 34 20.55 -11.16 12.64
CA LEU A 34 21.45 -10.94 13.77
C LEU A 34 22.23 -12.22 14.11
N GLN A 35 21.56 -13.37 14.15
CA GLN A 35 22.23 -14.65 14.39
C GLN A 35 23.23 -14.97 13.27
N GLY A 36 22.84 -14.77 12.01
CA GLY A 36 23.73 -14.94 10.87
C GLY A 36 24.97 -14.04 10.94
N ALA A 37 24.80 -12.78 11.36
CA ALA A 37 25.92 -11.85 11.57
C ALA A 37 26.85 -12.31 12.71
N ILE A 38 26.30 -12.83 13.82
CA ILE A 38 27.08 -13.38 14.93
C ILE A 38 27.88 -14.62 14.46
N ASP A 39 27.24 -15.52 13.72
CA ASP A 39 27.87 -16.74 13.24
C ASP A 39 29.01 -16.44 12.26
N LEU A 40 28.80 -15.47 11.35
CA LEU A 40 29.85 -14.97 10.46
C LEU A 40 31.02 -14.34 11.22
N ALA A 41 30.73 -13.54 12.25
CA ALA A 41 31.77 -12.91 13.06
C ALA A 41 32.58 -13.95 13.86
N LYS A 42 31.93 -14.94 14.47
CA LYS A 42 32.59 -16.06 15.18
C LYS A 42 33.35 -17.00 14.25
N GLY A 43 32.89 -17.17 13.01
CA GLY A 43 33.54 -18.00 11.99
C GLY A 43 34.69 -17.31 11.25
N SER A 44 34.92 -16.01 11.51
CA SER A 44 36.05 -15.28 10.94
C SER A 44 37.34 -15.55 11.72
N ASP A 45 38.51 -15.43 11.07
CA ASP A 45 39.83 -15.52 11.72
C ASP A 45 40.15 -14.30 12.62
N VAL A 46 39.13 -13.52 12.99
CA VAL A 46 39.28 -12.25 13.70
C VAL A 46 38.88 -12.44 15.16
N ASP A 47 39.78 -12.05 16.08
CA ASP A 47 39.61 -12.22 17.52
C ASP A 47 38.63 -11.19 18.08
N VAL A 48 37.32 -11.50 18.01
CA VAL A 48 36.23 -10.67 18.54
C VAL A 48 35.49 -11.40 19.65
N ALA A 49 35.55 -10.85 20.87
CA ALA A 49 34.78 -11.37 21.99
C ALA A 49 33.30 -10.94 21.89
N ILE A 50 32.45 -11.83 21.40
CA ILE A 50 31.00 -11.60 21.27
C ILE A 50 30.24 -12.31 22.42
N PRO A 51 29.47 -11.59 23.25
CA PRO A 51 28.63 -12.20 24.30
C PRO A 51 27.55 -13.14 23.73
N ASP A 52 27.09 -14.10 24.53
CA ASP A 52 26.08 -15.09 24.11
C ASP A 52 24.70 -14.49 23.78
N HIS A 53 24.37 -13.34 24.37
CA HIS A 53 23.17 -12.56 24.07
C HIS A 53 23.55 -11.12 23.77
N VAL A 54 23.61 -10.78 22.49
CA VAL A 54 24.07 -9.47 22.02
C VAL A 54 23.01 -8.85 21.12
N GLY A 55 22.59 -7.62 21.39
CA GLY A 55 21.75 -6.85 20.47
C GLY A 55 22.57 -6.27 19.32
N ILE A 56 21.92 -5.85 18.23
CA ILE A 56 22.57 -5.26 17.03
C ILE A 56 23.56 -4.16 17.41
N GLY A 57 23.19 -3.26 18.33
CA GLY A 57 24.06 -2.17 18.76
C GLY A 57 25.32 -2.64 19.50
N GLN A 58 25.21 -3.69 20.33
CA GLN A 58 26.34 -4.26 21.06
C GLN A 58 27.25 -5.07 20.13
N LEU A 59 26.67 -5.79 19.15
CA LEU A 59 27.44 -6.52 18.13
C LEU A 59 28.24 -5.53 17.28
N ARG A 60 27.64 -4.39 16.91
CA ARG A 60 28.35 -3.30 16.24
C ARG A 60 29.53 -2.81 17.08
N GLU A 61 29.33 -2.46 18.35
CA GLU A 61 30.43 -1.97 19.19
C GLU A 61 31.57 -2.99 19.32
N ALA A 62 31.25 -4.28 19.44
CA ALA A 62 32.27 -5.34 19.51
C ALA A 62 33.05 -5.50 18.19
N THR A 63 32.39 -5.32 17.05
CA THR A 63 33.01 -5.50 15.72
C THR A 63 33.60 -4.22 15.13
N LYS A 64 33.35 -3.07 15.76
CA LYS A 64 33.69 -1.71 15.30
C LYS A 64 35.14 -1.50 14.91
N GLU A 65 36.09 -2.05 15.67
CA GLU A 65 37.53 -1.89 15.36
C GLU A 65 37.92 -2.55 14.04
N ILE A 66 37.12 -3.52 13.56
CA ILE A 66 37.43 -4.38 12.40
C ILE A 66 36.56 -4.01 11.20
N THR A 67 35.26 -3.89 11.40
CA THR A 67 34.30 -3.52 10.34
C THR A 67 34.31 -2.02 10.06
N GLY A 68 35.02 -1.26 10.90
CA GLY A 68 34.94 0.18 10.94
C GLY A 68 33.67 0.66 11.65
N ASP A 69 33.53 1.97 11.70
CA ASP A 69 32.42 2.65 12.35
C ASP A 69 31.04 2.29 11.76
N GLY A 70 30.99 1.79 10.52
CA GLY A 70 29.75 1.68 9.74
C GLY A 70 29.13 3.06 9.51
N TYR A 71 27.83 3.12 9.18
CA TYR A 71 27.12 4.40 9.16
C TYR A 71 26.92 4.89 10.62
N ILE A 72 27.87 5.69 11.12
CA ILE A 72 27.71 6.42 12.38
C ILE A 72 27.03 7.76 12.08
N PRO A 73 25.87 8.01 12.69
CA PRO A 73 25.31 9.36 12.67
C PRO A 73 26.36 10.31 13.26
N ARG A 74 26.76 11.33 12.50
CA ARG A 74 27.89 12.24 12.82
C ARG A 74 27.82 12.82 14.24
N LYS A 75 26.62 12.87 14.80
CA LYS A 75 26.34 13.21 16.19
C LYS A 75 25.21 12.33 16.72
N GLU A 76 25.30 11.95 17.98
CA GLU A 76 24.24 11.21 18.66
C GLU A 76 22.88 11.90 18.49
N GLY A 77 21.87 11.13 18.07
CA GLY A 77 20.54 11.64 17.79
C GLY A 77 20.38 12.36 16.45
N GLN A 78 21.44 12.60 15.67
CA GLN A 78 21.35 13.26 14.36
C GLN A 78 21.56 12.27 13.21
N ILE A 79 20.50 11.98 12.46
CA ILE A 79 20.50 10.99 11.38
C ILE A 79 20.21 11.71 10.06
N ASP A 80 20.98 11.42 9.01
CA ASP A 80 20.76 11.96 7.66
C ASP A 80 20.30 10.81 6.73
N VAL A 81 19.10 10.93 6.17
CA VAL A 81 18.45 9.85 5.38
C VAL A 81 18.25 10.27 3.93
N GLY A 82 18.75 9.47 2.99
CA GLY A 82 18.38 9.59 1.58
C GLY A 82 17.12 8.78 1.26
N ILE A 83 16.06 9.42 0.79
CA ILE A 83 14.84 8.77 0.32
C ILE A 83 14.91 8.70 -1.21
N VAL A 84 14.96 7.48 -1.76
CA VAL A 84 14.97 7.25 -3.20
C VAL A 84 13.54 7.00 -3.69
N GLY A 85 13.00 7.97 -4.44
CA GLY A 85 11.65 7.96 -5.01
C GLY A 85 10.65 8.79 -4.21
N ALA A 86 9.98 9.72 -4.89
CA ALA A 86 8.86 10.52 -4.41
C ALA A 86 7.50 9.89 -4.76
N GLY A 87 7.42 8.55 -4.68
CA GLY A 87 6.16 7.83 -4.63
C GLY A 87 5.49 7.95 -3.26
N VAL A 88 4.28 7.37 -3.12
CA VAL A 88 3.52 7.43 -1.85
C VAL A 88 4.33 6.96 -0.63
N ALA A 89 5.16 5.92 -0.77
CA ALA A 89 5.97 5.40 0.33
C ALA A 89 7.07 6.38 0.77
N GLY A 90 7.81 6.97 -0.17
CA GLY A 90 8.86 7.95 0.13
C GLY A 90 8.29 9.24 0.71
N LEU A 91 7.19 9.73 0.15
CA LEU A 91 6.45 10.88 0.70
C LEU A 91 5.93 10.60 2.11
N PHE A 92 5.43 9.38 2.37
CA PHE A 92 4.95 9.00 3.70
C PHE A 92 6.10 8.94 4.71
N ALA A 93 7.26 8.42 4.32
CA ALA A 93 8.45 8.40 5.16
C ALA A 93 8.91 9.82 5.53
N ALA A 94 8.90 10.75 4.57
CA ALA A 94 9.21 12.16 4.82
C ALA A 94 8.26 12.78 5.86
N LEU A 95 6.94 12.59 5.70
CA LEU A 95 5.94 13.06 6.67
C LEU A 95 6.13 12.43 8.05
N LEU A 96 6.52 11.15 8.11
CA LEU A 96 6.82 10.46 9.36
C LEU A 96 8.05 11.05 10.04
N PHE A 97 9.12 11.34 9.30
CA PHE A 97 10.31 11.98 9.85
C PHE A 97 10.02 13.39 10.37
N ASP A 98 9.23 14.17 9.62
CA ASP A 98 8.75 15.48 10.08
C ASP A 98 7.97 15.36 11.39
N TRP A 99 7.06 14.38 11.48
CA TRP A 99 6.28 14.13 12.69
C TRP A 99 7.16 13.69 13.87
N LEU A 100 8.12 12.79 13.66
CA LEU A 100 9.05 12.32 14.69
C LEU A 100 9.91 13.45 15.24
N ASN A 101 10.39 14.33 14.36
CA ASN A 101 11.17 15.51 14.75
C ASN A 101 10.37 16.50 15.60
N ASP A 102 9.07 16.64 15.34
CA ASP A 102 8.19 17.59 16.04
C ASP A 102 7.50 17.00 17.28
N HIS A 103 7.52 15.68 17.44
CA HIS A 103 6.72 15.00 18.45
C HIS A 103 7.15 15.39 19.86
N LEU A 104 6.20 15.87 20.66
CA LEU A 104 6.46 16.44 21.99
C LEU A 104 7.20 15.46 22.90
N ASP A 105 6.79 14.19 22.90
CA ASP A 105 7.38 13.14 23.75
C ASP A 105 8.79 12.73 23.32
N LEU A 106 9.25 13.16 22.14
CA LEU A 106 10.57 12.86 21.60
C LEU A 106 11.53 14.05 21.66
N LYS A 107 11.06 15.26 22.03
CA LYS A 107 11.88 16.47 22.08
C LYS A 107 13.08 16.33 23.02
N ASP A 108 12.90 15.69 24.17
CA ASP A 108 13.96 15.49 25.16
C ASP A 108 15.01 14.46 24.71
N LYS A 109 14.68 13.62 23.73
CA LYS A 109 15.58 12.58 23.20
C LYS A 109 16.59 13.10 22.18
N LYS A 110 16.56 14.41 21.86
CA LYS A 110 17.48 15.07 20.91
C LYS A 110 17.52 14.42 19.52
N LEU A 111 16.47 13.69 19.13
CA LEU A 111 16.37 13.05 17.82
C LEU A 111 16.11 14.11 16.75
N LYS A 112 16.96 14.16 15.74
CA LYS A 112 16.84 15.00 14.56
C LYS A 112 17.16 14.18 13.33
N ILE A 113 16.14 13.90 12.54
CA ILE A 113 16.25 13.19 11.27
C ILE A 113 16.20 14.24 10.17
N ASN A 114 17.33 14.48 9.51
CA ASN A 114 17.32 15.21 8.24
C ASN A 114 17.14 14.20 7.12
N TYR A 115 16.48 14.62 6.05
CA TYR A 115 16.30 13.76 4.89
C TYR A 115 16.32 14.58 3.60
N ASP A 116 16.67 13.91 2.50
CA ASP A 116 16.55 14.39 1.13
C ASP A 116 15.72 13.40 0.32
N ILE A 117 14.88 13.90 -0.59
CA ILE A 117 14.03 13.07 -1.43
C ILE A 117 14.52 13.21 -2.88
N LEU A 118 15.02 12.12 -3.45
CA LEU A 118 15.56 12.06 -4.80
C LEU A 118 14.57 11.32 -5.71
N GLU A 119 13.95 12.03 -6.66
CA GLU A 119 12.99 11.45 -7.62
C GLU A 119 13.59 11.43 -9.02
N GLY A 120 13.58 10.25 -9.64
CA GLY A 120 14.13 10.07 -10.98
C GLY A 120 13.30 10.77 -12.07
N ALA A 121 11.99 10.89 -11.88
CA ALA A 121 11.08 11.54 -12.81
C ALA A 121 10.99 13.06 -12.59
N GLY A 122 10.34 13.74 -13.54
CA GLY A 122 10.00 15.16 -13.43
C GLY A 122 8.83 15.39 -12.48
N ALA A 123 8.60 16.66 -12.12
CA ALA A 123 7.55 17.07 -11.18
C ALA A 123 6.13 16.70 -11.65
N GLU A 124 5.91 16.62 -12.96
CA GLU A 124 4.67 16.19 -13.60
C GLU A 124 4.32 14.72 -13.30
N ARG A 125 5.33 13.90 -12.98
CA ARG A 125 5.17 12.47 -12.62
C ARG A 125 5.24 12.20 -11.12
N LEU A 126 5.15 13.23 -10.27
CA LEU A 126 5.09 13.10 -8.81
C LEU A 126 4.03 12.08 -8.39
N GLY A 127 4.38 11.19 -7.45
CA GLY A 127 3.47 10.19 -6.87
C GLY A 127 3.71 8.76 -7.38
N GLY A 128 4.52 8.58 -8.42
CA GLY A 128 4.90 7.27 -8.94
C GLY A 128 3.70 6.52 -9.54
N ARG A 129 3.20 5.51 -8.80
CA ARG A 129 1.99 4.73 -9.16
C ARG A 129 0.68 5.39 -8.70
N LEU A 130 0.74 6.53 -8.00
CA LEU A 130 -0.40 7.44 -7.88
C LEU A 130 -0.33 8.40 -9.07
N TYR A 131 -0.87 7.97 -10.21
CA TYR A 131 -0.79 8.74 -11.44
C TYR A 131 -2.16 8.93 -12.07
N THR A 132 -2.48 10.19 -12.34
CA THR A 132 -3.68 10.62 -13.02
C THR A 132 -3.28 11.21 -14.38
N HIS A 133 -3.83 10.65 -15.45
CA HIS A 133 -3.66 11.18 -16.80
C HIS A 133 -4.84 12.11 -17.11
N HIS A 134 -4.54 13.38 -17.38
CA HIS A 134 -5.51 14.38 -17.83
C HIS A 134 -5.42 14.51 -19.35
N PHE A 135 -6.57 14.40 -20.04
CA PHE A 135 -6.64 14.59 -21.49
C PHE A 135 -6.73 16.08 -21.85
N SER A 136 -7.33 16.87 -20.96
CA SER A 136 -7.44 18.33 -21.06
C SER A 136 -7.47 18.97 -19.66
N ASP A 137 -7.64 20.29 -19.60
CA ASP A 137 -7.80 21.05 -18.35
C ASP A 137 -9.25 21.03 -17.82
N GLU A 138 -10.17 20.33 -18.50
CA GLU A 138 -11.56 20.18 -18.06
C GLU A 138 -11.65 19.32 -16.78
N GLU A 139 -12.56 19.68 -15.87
CA GLU A 139 -12.60 19.21 -14.48
C GLU A 139 -12.59 17.68 -14.33
N HIS A 140 -13.33 16.97 -15.18
CA HIS A 140 -13.49 15.51 -15.13
C HIS A 140 -12.94 14.79 -16.36
N ASP A 141 -12.08 15.45 -17.16
CA ASP A 141 -11.49 14.86 -18.37
C ASP A 141 -10.14 14.18 -18.06
N TYR A 142 -10.21 13.17 -17.20
CA TYR A 142 -9.05 12.44 -16.73
C TYR A 142 -9.37 10.97 -16.42
N TYR A 143 -8.34 10.16 -16.27
CA TYR A 143 -8.46 8.85 -15.61
C TYR A 143 -7.22 8.53 -14.77
N ASP A 144 -7.41 7.73 -13.73
CA ASP A 144 -6.30 7.22 -12.93
C ASP A 144 -5.65 6.01 -13.61
N VAL A 145 -4.37 6.15 -13.94
CA VAL A 145 -3.55 5.07 -14.52
C VAL A 145 -3.17 4.03 -13.45
N GLY A 146 -3.07 4.48 -12.20
CA GLY A 146 -2.67 3.64 -11.07
C GLY A 146 -3.80 3.43 -10.07
N ALA A 147 -3.56 3.77 -8.80
CA ALA A 147 -4.60 3.63 -7.78
C ALA A 147 -5.80 4.54 -8.12
N MET A 148 -7.01 3.99 -8.08
CA MET A 148 -8.24 4.72 -8.44
C MET A 148 -9.37 4.57 -7.42
N ARG A 149 -9.30 3.55 -6.56
CA ARG A 149 -10.38 3.15 -5.65
C ARG A 149 -9.82 2.70 -4.31
N PHE A 150 -10.49 3.12 -3.24
CA PHE A 150 -10.05 2.96 -1.85
C PHE A 150 -11.22 2.42 -1.01
N PRO A 151 -11.21 1.13 -0.63
CA PRO A 151 -12.22 0.57 0.26
C PRO A 151 -12.00 1.05 1.69
N ASN A 152 -13.05 1.55 2.33
CA ASN A 152 -13.06 1.98 3.72
C ASN A 152 -13.24 0.78 4.65
N ASN A 153 -12.16 0.03 4.85
CA ASN A 153 -12.14 -1.16 5.67
C ASN A 153 -11.04 -1.11 6.75
N SER A 154 -11.05 -2.11 7.64
CA SER A 154 -10.10 -2.16 8.76
C SER A 154 -8.64 -2.28 8.31
N ILE A 155 -8.39 -2.92 7.16
CA ILE A 155 -7.06 -3.09 6.57
C ILE A 155 -6.52 -1.75 6.06
N MET A 156 -7.36 -0.94 5.43
CA MET A 156 -7.00 0.35 4.83
C MET A 156 -7.22 1.55 5.75
N LYS A 157 -7.45 1.31 7.05
CA LYS A 157 -7.58 2.38 8.06
C LYS A 157 -6.44 3.40 8.01
N ARG A 158 -5.20 2.93 7.80
CA ARG A 158 -4.02 3.82 7.71
C ARG A 158 -4.10 4.77 6.52
N THR A 159 -4.69 4.33 5.41
CA THR A 159 -4.91 5.14 4.20
C THR A 159 -5.91 6.26 4.46
N PHE A 160 -7.04 5.97 5.11
CA PHE A 160 -8.03 7.00 5.45
C PHE A 160 -7.54 7.96 6.53
N GLN A 161 -6.73 7.49 7.49
CA GLN A 161 -6.03 8.38 8.42
C GLN A 161 -5.05 9.32 7.70
N LEU A 162 -4.35 8.81 6.68
CA LEU A 162 -3.49 9.65 5.84
C LEU A 162 -4.33 10.69 5.08
N PHE A 163 -5.46 10.30 4.49
CA PHE A 163 -6.37 11.22 3.80
C PHE A 163 -6.82 12.35 4.72
N GLN A 164 -7.28 12.02 5.92
CA GLN A 164 -7.65 13.02 6.92
C GLN A 164 -6.47 13.93 7.29
N TYR A 165 -5.28 13.36 7.49
CA TYR A 165 -4.07 14.09 7.85
C TYR A 165 -3.61 15.09 6.77
N ILE A 166 -3.79 14.74 5.49
CA ILE A 166 -3.47 15.62 4.35
C ILE A 166 -4.66 16.48 3.92
N GLY A 167 -5.76 16.48 4.68
CA GLY A 167 -6.95 17.30 4.41
C GLY A 167 -7.79 16.81 3.23
N LEU A 168 -7.62 15.57 2.78
CA LEU A 168 -8.45 14.93 1.77
C LEU A 168 -9.68 14.31 2.42
N THR A 169 -10.76 15.08 2.47
CA THR A 169 -12.05 14.69 3.08
C THR A 169 -13.18 14.84 2.06
N GLN A 170 -14.39 14.41 2.42
CA GLN A 170 -15.58 14.51 1.58
C GLN A 170 -16.00 15.98 1.34
N GLU A 171 -15.65 16.86 2.28
CA GLU A 171 -15.96 18.29 2.22
C GLU A 171 -14.87 19.10 1.52
N SER A 172 -13.69 18.51 1.30
CA SER A 172 -12.58 19.16 0.62
C SER A 172 -12.78 19.18 -0.90
N LYS A 173 -12.15 20.14 -1.59
CA LYS A 173 -12.13 20.23 -3.05
C LYS A 173 -10.70 20.42 -3.56
N PRO A 174 -10.16 19.51 -4.39
CA PRO A 174 -10.67 18.15 -4.66
C PRO A 174 -10.88 17.31 -3.39
N GLY A 175 -11.79 16.35 -3.40
CA GLY A 175 -12.21 15.59 -2.21
C GLY A 175 -12.40 14.09 -2.44
N LEU A 176 -12.93 13.41 -1.41
CA LEU A 176 -13.33 12.01 -1.53
C LEU A 176 -14.78 11.93 -2.01
N ILE A 177 -14.99 11.19 -3.11
CA ILE A 177 -16.32 10.93 -3.67
C ILE A 177 -16.61 9.42 -3.70
N PRO A 178 -17.90 9.02 -3.67
CA PRO A 178 -18.30 7.62 -3.82
C PRO A 178 -17.76 6.97 -5.09
N TYR A 179 -17.14 5.80 -4.95
CA TYR A 179 -16.84 4.90 -6.06
C TYR A 179 -17.87 3.78 -6.10
N TYR A 180 -18.50 3.56 -7.25
CA TYR A 180 -19.52 2.53 -7.43
C TYR A 180 -18.87 1.27 -8.00
N LEU A 181 -18.48 0.34 -7.13
CA LEU A 181 -17.92 -0.95 -7.57
C LEU A 181 -18.99 -1.90 -8.10
N THR A 182 -20.18 -1.89 -7.48
CA THR A 182 -21.29 -2.75 -7.86
C THR A 182 -22.23 -2.06 -8.83
N ASP A 183 -22.88 -2.87 -9.68
CA ASP A 183 -23.91 -2.40 -10.61
C ASP A 183 -25.23 -2.14 -9.87
N VAL A 184 -25.30 -0.98 -9.22
CA VAL A 184 -26.48 -0.55 -8.43
C VAL A 184 -27.74 -0.39 -9.28
N LEU A 185 -27.61 -0.20 -10.60
CA LEU A 185 -28.75 -0.02 -11.51
C LEU A 185 -29.15 -1.31 -12.23
N ASN A 186 -28.37 -2.38 -12.08
CA ASN A 186 -28.56 -3.64 -12.77
C ASN A 186 -28.55 -3.45 -14.32
N LYS A 187 -27.63 -2.62 -14.83
CA LYS A 187 -27.50 -2.23 -16.26
C LYS A 187 -26.11 -2.43 -16.86
N CYS A 188 -25.11 -2.86 -16.10
CA CYS A 188 -23.78 -3.13 -16.62
C CYS A 188 -23.83 -4.30 -17.62
N PRO A 189 -23.37 -4.11 -18.87
CA PRO A 189 -23.29 -5.19 -19.84
C PRO A 189 -22.13 -6.12 -19.50
N SER A 190 -22.32 -7.41 -19.77
CA SER A 190 -21.27 -8.42 -19.70
C SER A 190 -21.38 -9.36 -20.89
N TYR A 191 -20.25 -9.82 -21.42
CA TYR A 191 -20.21 -10.58 -22.65
C TYR A 191 -19.11 -11.63 -22.59
N PHE A 192 -19.52 -12.90 -22.59
CA PHE A 192 -18.62 -14.05 -22.58
C PHE A 192 -19.22 -15.14 -23.47
N ASN A 193 -18.35 -15.87 -24.19
CA ASN A 193 -18.75 -17.01 -25.02
C ASN A 193 -19.87 -16.68 -26.02
N ASP A 194 -19.77 -15.52 -26.68
CA ASP A 194 -20.79 -14.99 -27.59
C ASP A 194 -22.19 -14.76 -26.98
N VAL A 195 -22.32 -14.80 -25.65
CA VAL A 195 -23.55 -14.54 -24.92
C VAL A 195 -23.48 -13.19 -24.23
N SER A 196 -24.36 -12.28 -24.63
CA SER A 196 -24.53 -10.98 -23.97
C SER A 196 -25.51 -11.08 -22.80
N ARG A 197 -25.13 -10.47 -21.69
CA ARG A 197 -25.96 -10.31 -20.48
C ARG A 197 -25.91 -8.85 -20.01
N THR A 198 -26.81 -8.50 -19.10
CA THR A 198 -26.89 -7.18 -18.51
C THR A 198 -27.36 -7.32 -17.08
N GLY A 199 -26.73 -6.60 -16.16
CA GLY A 199 -27.04 -6.66 -14.73
C GLY A 199 -26.40 -7.86 -14.04
N ASN A 200 -27.00 -8.26 -12.92
CA ASN A 200 -26.57 -9.35 -12.07
C ASN A 200 -26.83 -10.70 -12.75
N VAL A 201 -25.80 -11.23 -13.41
CA VAL A 201 -25.82 -12.53 -14.09
C VAL A 201 -25.90 -13.72 -13.15
N TRP A 202 -25.71 -13.52 -11.84
CA TRP A 202 -25.74 -14.54 -10.81
C TRP A 202 -27.09 -14.63 -10.09
N ALA A 203 -28.10 -13.84 -10.51
CA ALA A 203 -29.43 -13.92 -9.96
C ALA A 203 -30.01 -15.34 -10.16
N SER A 204 -30.67 -15.88 -9.12
CA SER A 204 -31.19 -17.25 -9.09
C SER A 204 -32.16 -17.57 -10.23
N GLU A 205 -32.78 -16.55 -10.80
CA GLU A 205 -33.71 -16.61 -11.94
C GLU A 205 -33.03 -16.74 -13.32
N LEU A 206 -31.69 -16.67 -13.41
CA LEU A 206 -30.93 -16.61 -14.68
C LEU A 206 -30.06 -17.84 -14.98
N HIS A 207 -30.34 -19.01 -14.39
CA HIS A 207 -29.46 -20.19 -14.45
C HIS A 207 -28.04 -19.86 -13.92
N PRO A 208 -27.91 -19.57 -12.61
CA PRO A 208 -26.68 -19.03 -12.02
C PRO A 208 -25.46 -19.96 -12.19
N ASP A 209 -25.69 -21.25 -12.42
CA ASP A 209 -24.65 -22.26 -12.57
C ASP A 209 -23.95 -22.25 -13.93
N ASP A 210 -24.54 -21.64 -14.98
CA ASP A 210 -23.92 -21.47 -16.32
C ASP A 210 -24.52 -20.30 -17.13
N PRO A 211 -24.39 -19.03 -16.65
CA PRO A 211 -25.07 -17.89 -17.26
C PRO A 211 -24.57 -17.60 -18.69
N TYR A 212 -23.38 -18.11 -19.07
CA TYR A 212 -22.77 -17.91 -20.39
C TYR A 212 -22.60 -19.21 -21.20
N GLN A 213 -23.22 -20.31 -20.78
CA GLN A 213 -23.22 -21.59 -21.50
C GLN A 213 -21.82 -22.17 -21.77
N LEU A 214 -20.88 -21.95 -20.85
CA LEU A 214 -19.49 -22.40 -20.96
C LEU A 214 -19.35 -23.93 -20.93
N THR A 215 -20.30 -24.64 -20.32
CA THR A 215 -20.26 -26.10 -20.20
C THR A 215 -20.78 -26.82 -21.46
N GLY A 216 -21.42 -26.10 -22.39
CA GLY A 216 -22.04 -26.68 -23.59
C GLY A 216 -21.06 -27.27 -24.62
N THR A 217 -19.79 -26.85 -24.61
CA THR A 217 -18.76 -27.30 -25.57
C THR A 217 -17.88 -28.46 -25.09
N TYR A 218 -17.84 -28.74 -23.78
CA TYR A 218 -16.93 -29.74 -23.20
C TYR A 218 -17.69 -30.84 -22.45
N ARG A 219 -18.35 -31.73 -23.20
CA ARG A 219 -19.08 -32.87 -22.63
C ARG A 219 -18.20 -34.00 -22.06
N PHE A 220 -16.88 -33.87 -22.11
CA PHE A 220 -15.92 -34.91 -21.73
C PHE A 220 -14.59 -34.32 -21.22
N PHE A 221 -14.60 -33.60 -20.09
CA PHE A 221 -13.37 -33.42 -19.29
C PHE A 221 -13.71 -33.52 -17.80
N PRO A 222 -12.89 -34.21 -16.98
CA PRO A 222 -13.10 -34.26 -15.55
C PRO A 222 -13.08 -32.84 -14.96
N ALA A 223 -13.93 -32.61 -13.96
CA ALA A 223 -14.28 -31.30 -13.38
C ALA A 223 -13.08 -30.39 -13.01
N THR A 224 -11.88 -30.94 -12.87
CA THR A 224 -10.66 -30.21 -12.52
C THR A 224 -10.18 -29.24 -13.61
N LEU A 225 -10.42 -29.50 -14.89
CA LEU A 225 -9.97 -28.61 -15.99
C LEU A 225 -11.01 -27.52 -16.33
N CYS A 226 -12.30 -27.82 -16.17
CA CYS A 226 -13.38 -26.88 -16.43
C CYS A 226 -13.48 -25.77 -15.36
N PHE A 227 -12.88 -25.93 -14.17
CA PHE A 227 -12.87 -24.88 -13.15
C PHE A 227 -12.01 -23.66 -13.54
N ALA A 228 -10.99 -23.83 -14.39
CA ALA A 228 -10.06 -22.75 -14.72
C ALA A 228 -10.70 -21.58 -15.52
N PRO A 229 -11.57 -21.82 -16.54
CA PRO A 229 -12.33 -20.74 -17.19
C PRO A 229 -13.33 -20.05 -16.25
N TRP A 230 -13.96 -20.80 -15.33
CA TRP A 230 -14.88 -20.24 -14.34
C TRP A 230 -14.21 -19.28 -13.35
N LEU A 231 -12.96 -19.58 -13.00
CA LEU A 231 -12.12 -18.70 -12.19
C LEU A 231 -11.72 -17.40 -12.93
N THR A 232 -11.82 -17.35 -14.26
CA THR A 232 -11.56 -16.12 -15.05
C THR A 232 -12.60 -15.02 -14.75
N PHE A 233 -13.76 -15.37 -14.17
CA PHE A 233 -14.72 -14.36 -13.69
C PHE A 233 -14.26 -13.65 -12.41
N GLY A 234 -13.40 -14.28 -11.62
CA GLY A 234 -12.91 -13.72 -10.35
C GLY A 234 -11.66 -12.85 -10.50
N SER A 235 -10.76 -13.22 -11.40
CA SER A 235 -9.47 -12.52 -11.59
C SER A 235 -8.98 -12.58 -13.04
N GLY A 236 -7.95 -11.80 -13.38
CA GLY A 236 -7.35 -11.78 -14.72
C GLY A 236 -6.71 -13.11 -15.15
N THR A 237 -6.53 -13.28 -16.46
CA THR A 237 -5.84 -14.46 -17.02
C THR A 237 -4.42 -14.60 -16.46
N GLY A 238 -4.06 -15.81 -16.02
CA GLY A 238 -2.74 -16.11 -15.43
C GLY A 238 -2.60 -15.74 -13.94
N TRP A 239 -3.66 -15.21 -13.31
CA TRP A 239 -3.63 -14.84 -11.89
C TRP A 239 -3.56 -16.06 -10.96
N TYR A 240 -4.26 -17.15 -11.31
CA TYR A 240 -4.23 -18.39 -10.53
C TYR A 240 -2.95 -19.21 -10.68
N ASP A 241 -2.05 -18.81 -11.58
CA ASP A 241 -0.69 -19.34 -11.66
C ASP A 241 0.27 -18.64 -10.67
N GLN A 242 -0.21 -17.60 -9.95
CA GLN A 242 0.53 -16.89 -8.92
C GLN A 242 0.36 -17.55 -7.54
N SER A 243 0.90 -16.89 -6.50
CA SER A 243 0.80 -17.42 -5.15
C SER A 243 -0.65 -17.45 -4.65
N LEU A 244 -1.03 -18.57 -4.03
CA LEU A 244 -2.35 -18.72 -3.41
C LEU A 244 -2.64 -17.62 -2.37
N THR A 245 -1.61 -17.15 -1.67
CA THR A 245 -1.72 -16.07 -0.69
C THR A 245 -2.19 -14.76 -1.30
N GLU A 246 -1.80 -14.44 -2.54
CA GLU A 246 -2.27 -13.22 -3.22
C GLU A 246 -3.76 -13.33 -3.57
N CYS A 247 -4.23 -14.48 -4.05
CA CYS A 247 -5.66 -14.69 -4.33
C CYS A 247 -6.52 -14.54 -3.06
N VAL A 248 -6.05 -15.06 -1.92
CA VAL A 248 -6.77 -14.93 -0.64
C VAL A 248 -6.77 -13.49 -0.15
N LEU A 249 -5.66 -12.75 -0.32
CA LEU A 249 -5.59 -11.35 0.07
C LEU A 249 -6.45 -10.45 -0.83
N GLU A 250 -6.50 -10.73 -2.13
CA GLU A 250 -7.37 -10.03 -3.07
C GLU A 250 -8.85 -10.18 -2.65
N GLU A 251 -9.29 -11.40 -2.38
CA GLU A 251 -10.66 -11.63 -1.90
C GLU A 251 -10.95 -10.87 -0.61
N LEU A 252 -10.00 -10.83 0.33
CA LEU A 252 -10.15 -10.06 1.58
C LEU A 252 -10.21 -8.55 1.36
N ASP A 253 -9.49 -8.02 0.36
CA ASP A 253 -9.49 -6.59 0.02
C ASP A 253 -10.78 -6.18 -0.70
N PHE A 254 -11.38 -7.09 -1.50
CA PHE A 254 -12.64 -6.86 -2.21
C PHE A 254 -13.90 -7.29 -1.45
N HIS A 255 -13.77 -8.05 -0.36
CA HIS A 255 -14.90 -8.48 0.46
C HIS A 255 -15.57 -7.29 1.15
N THR A 256 -16.61 -6.77 0.51
CA THR A 256 -17.50 -5.76 1.08
C THR A 256 -18.56 -6.42 1.96
N ASP A 257 -18.86 -5.82 3.11
CA ASP A 257 -20.06 -6.19 3.85
C ASP A 257 -21.28 -5.80 2.99
N ASP A 258 -22.16 -6.77 2.69
CA ASP A 258 -23.34 -6.59 1.83
C ASP A 258 -24.39 -5.62 2.42
N SER A 259 -24.12 -5.02 3.58
CA SER A 259 -24.96 -3.96 4.13
C SER A 259 -25.11 -2.77 3.15
N HIS A 260 -26.24 -2.72 2.43
CA HIS A 260 -26.55 -1.74 1.38
C HIS A 260 -26.63 -0.27 1.85
N ASN A 261 -26.31 0.03 3.10
CA ASN A 261 -26.45 1.35 3.72
C ASN A 261 -25.12 2.05 4.05
N VAL A 262 -23.97 1.46 3.71
CA VAL A 262 -22.65 2.07 3.99
C VAL A 262 -21.88 2.30 2.69
N GLN A 263 -21.48 3.55 2.44
CA GLN A 263 -20.59 3.86 1.32
C GLN A 263 -19.19 3.29 1.61
N TYR A 264 -18.88 2.16 0.98
CA TYR A 264 -17.66 1.41 1.25
C TYR A 264 -16.48 1.84 0.38
N TRP A 265 -16.70 2.08 -0.92
CA TRP A 265 -15.63 2.42 -1.86
C TRP A 265 -15.57 3.91 -2.14
N TRP A 266 -14.36 4.45 -2.18
CA TRP A 266 -14.10 5.88 -2.40
C TRP A 266 -13.10 6.07 -3.53
N CYS A 267 -13.22 7.15 -4.28
CA CYS A 267 -12.17 7.64 -5.17
C CYS A 267 -11.89 9.13 -4.89
N VAL A 268 -10.82 9.63 -5.49
CA VAL A 268 -10.39 11.01 -5.32
C VAL A 268 -10.90 11.82 -6.51
N ASP A 269 -11.72 12.82 -6.23
CA ASP A 269 -12.15 13.81 -7.20
C ASP A 269 -10.92 14.60 -7.69
N GLY A 270 -10.78 14.83 -8.99
CA GLY A 270 -9.55 15.33 -9.62
C GLY A 270 -8.38 14.34 -9.72
N GLY A 271 -8.56 13.09 -9.28
CA GLY A 271 -7.62 11.98 -9.47
C GLY A 271 -6.69 11.68 -8.30
N ALA A 272 -6.24 10.43 -8.21
CA ALA A 272 -5.45 9.92 -7.08
C ALA A 272 -4.05 10.56 -6.95
N GLN A 273 -3.52 11.19 -8.00
CA GLN A 273 -2.25 11.93 -7.91
C GLN A 273 -2.34 13.11 -6.93
N GLU A 274 -3.54 13.61 -6.63
CA GLU A 274 -3.78 14.62 -5.61
C GLU A 274 -3.28 14.21 -4.21
N ILE A 275 -3.34 12.91 -3.87
CA ILE A 275 -2.80 12.38 -2.62
C ILE A 275 -1.30 12.71 -2.52
N ALA A 276 -0.54 12.44 -3.59
CA ALA A 276 0.89 12.70 -3.62
C ALA A 276 1.20 14.21 -3.58
N LYS A 277 0.42 15.04 -4.30
CA LYS A 277 0.55 16.51 -4.29
C LYS A 277 0.39 17.07 -2.88
N ARG A 278 -0.65 16.63 -2.14
CA ARG A 278 -0.89 17.09 -0.76
C ARG A 278 0.16 16.62 0.23
N MET A 279 0.64 15.39 0.08
CA MET A 279 1.75 14.89 0.89
C MET A 279 3.02 15.71 0.66
N ALA A 280 3.37 15.97 -0.60
CA ALA A 280 4.53 16.78 -0.96
C ALA A 280 4.42 18.22 -0.44
N ALA A 281 3.24 18.83 -0.53
CA ALA A 281 2.99 20.18 -0.01
C ALA A 281 3.12 20.27 1.52
N LYS A 282 2.87 19.17 2.23
CA LYS A 282 2.91 19.11 3.70
C LYS A 282 4.29 18.73 4.25
N ALA A 283 5.14 18.09 3.44
CA ALA A 283 6.51 17.77 3.81
C ALA A 283 7.36 19.04 3.93
N LYS A 284 8.25 19.09 4.92
CA LYS A 284 9.09 20.28 5.19
C LYS A 284 10.23 20.45 4.20
N LYS A 285 10.71 19.35 3.62
CA LYS A 285 11.79 19.33 2.63
C LYS A 285 11.20 19.26 1.22
N ARG A 286 11.87 19.93 0.29
CA ARG A 286 11.54 19.87 -1.15
C ARG A 286 12.04 18.55 -1.75
N ILE A 287 11.37 18.15 -2.82
CA ILE A 287 11.74 16.99 -3.63
C ILE A 287 12.72 17.43 -4.71
N GLU A 288 13.81 16.69 -4.88
CA GLU A 288 14.77 16.86 -5.96
C GLU A 288 14.35 15.98 -7.14
N TYR A 289 13.74 16.60 -8.15
CA TYR A 289 13.28 15.93 -9.36
C TYR A 289 14.40 15.78 -10.40
N ASN A 290 14.20 14.85 -11.34
CA ASN A 290 15.16 14.48 -12.38
C ASN A 290 16.50 13.95 -11.83
N THR A 291 16.47 13.36 -10.64
CA THR A 291 17.64 12.81 -9.95
C THR A 291 17.50 11.30 -9.81
N CYS A 292 17.86 10.59 -10.88
CA CYS A 292 17.86 9.13 -10.88
C CYS A 292 19.12 8.58 -10.20
N VAL A 293 18.96 8.02 -9.01
CA VAL A 293 20.04 7.34 -8.28
C VAL A 293 20.53 6.13 -9.09
N ARG A 294 21.85 6.05 -9.33
CA ARG A 294 22.49 5.01 -10.15
C ARG A 294 23.29 3.98 -9.35
N SER A 295 23.75 4.37 -8.17
CA SER A 295 24.47 3.51 -7.24
C SER A 295 24.14 3.94 -5.81
N ILE A 296 24.18 2.96 -4.90
CA ILE A 296 24.14 3.18 -3.46
C ILE A 296 25.34 2.40 -2.93
N ASP A 297 26.32 3.12 -2.39
CA ASP A 297 27.48 2.52 -1.75
C ASP A 297 27.20 2.44 -0.26
N ALA A 298 27.43 1.26 0.32
CA ALA A 298 27.23 0.95 1.74
C ALA A 298 28.58 0.70 2.42
#